data_AF-A0A7W7Y8S3-F1
#
_entry.id   AF-A0A7W7Y8S3-F1
#
_cell.length_a   1.000
_cell.length_b   1.000
_cell.length_c   1.000
_cell.angle_alpha   90.00
_cell.angle_beta   90.00
_cell.angle_gamma   90.00
#
_symmetry.space_group_name_H-M   'P 1'
#
loop_
_entity.id
_entity.type
_entity.pdbx_description
1 polymer ?
#
loop_
_entity_poly.entity_id
_entity_poly.type
_entity_poly.pdbx_seq_one_letter_code
_entity_poly.pdbx_strand_id
1 'polypeptide(L)'
;MESASDSEASWTKFLNPESLKQNLLQGGLYLAAFEMLKDSLVGRPKDFFCFGVSEGEFVSDLSSPSYESEVRSLHKHPFTASALWWHKQGALSDLDLDFLRQIREHRDQIAHNMPKMIGSVKHSINLDLLTHTNSILAKIDNWWLQNIEAAIAPEQYERFTQEELKAASSMSSVFLAMMIPLVAGDDSQFRSLYTMWCERQKQKGEAVANAPH
;
A
#
# COMPACT_ATOMS: atom_id res chain seq x y z
N MET A 1 -22.99 25.01 12.16
CA MET A 1 -23.53 24.72 13.49
C MET A 1 -23.82 23.23 13.55
N GLU A 2 -23.27 22.53 14.52
CA GLU A 2 -23.57 21.11 14.76
C GLU A 2 -24.94 21.03 15.44
N SER A 3 -25.84 20.19 14.91
CA SER A 3 -27.18 20.05 15.49
C SER A 3 -27.12 19.23 16.78
N ALA A 4 -28.08 19.40 17.70
CA ALA A 4 -28.11 18.63 18.94
C ALA A 4 -28.15 17.10 18.69
N SER A 5 -28.79 16.66 17.59
CA SER A 5 -28.79 15.26 17.17
C SER A 5 -27.44 14.78 16.64
N ASP A 6 -26.66 15.66 15.99
CA ASP A 6 -25.32 15.31 15.49
C ASP A 6 -24.35 15.05 16.67
N SER A 7 -24.47 15.84 17.74
CA SER A 7 -23.65 15.68 18.94
C SER A 7 -23.98 14.37 19.67
N GLU A 8 -25.26 14.05 19.85
CA GLU A 8 -25.69 12.79 20.47
C GLU A 8 -25.23 11.58 19.65
N ALA A 9 -25.42 11.60 18.33
CA ALA A 9 -24.96 10.53 17.45
C ALA A 9 -23.43 10.36 17.43
N SER A 10 -22.68 11.46 17.53
CA SER A 10 -21.22 11.47 17.64
C SER A 10 -20.75 10.80 18.94
N TRP A 11 -21.40 11.11 20.07
CA TRP A 11 -21.14 10.41 21.33
C TRP A 11 -21.53 8.93 21.26
N THR A 12 -22.64 8.55 20.62
CA THR A 12 -23.01 7.14 20.42
C THR A 12 -21.96 6.39 19.61
N LYS A 13 -21.48 6.97 18.50
CA LYS A 13 -20.39 6.40 17.68
C LYS A 13 -19.11 6.25 18.51
N PHE A 14 -18.74 7.27 19.28
CA PHE A 14 -17.51 7.22 20.07
C PHE A 14 -17.56 6.20 21.21
N LEU A 15 -18.67 6.11 21.92
CA LEU A 15 -18.83 5.25 23.10
C LEU A 15 -19.18 3.80 22.75
N ASN A 16 -19.61 3.52 21.52
CA ASN A 16 -19.85 2.16 21.04
C ASN A 16 -18.51 1.46 20.73
N PRO A 17 -18.11 0.43 21.50
CA PRO A 17 -16.79 -0.20 21.38
C PRO A 17 -16.52 -0.82 20.01
N GLU A 18 -17.53 -1.42 19.37
CA GLU A 18 -17.41 -2.07 18.07
C GLU A 18 -17.09 -1.04 16.99
N SER A 19 -17.85 0.05 16.94
CA SER A 19 -17.63 1.12 15.97
C SER A 19 -16.31 1.86 16.21
N LEU A 20 -15.92 2.09 17.47
CA LEU A 20 -14.63 2.68 17.81
C LEU A 20 -13.46 1.80 17.32
N LYS A 21 -13.51 0.48 17.61
CA LYS A 21 -12.50 -0.48 17.15
C LYS A 21 -12.43 -0.53 15.63
N GLN A 22 -13.58 -0.54 14.95
CA GLN A 22 -13.63 -0.58 13.49
C GLN A 22 -13.01 0.67 12.87
N ASN A 23 -13.36 1.87 13.39
CA ASN A 23 -12.81 3.13 12.86
C ASN A 23 -11.29 3.23 13.09
N LEU A 24 -10.80 2.76 14.24
CA LEU A 24 -9.36 2.69 14.52
C LEU A 24 -8.64 1.71 13.59
N LEU A 25 -9.23 0.54 13.36
CA LEU A 25 -8.69 -0.47 12.44
C LEU A 25 -8.63 0.06 11.00
N GLN A 26 -9.71 0.67 10.52
CA GLN A 26 -9.78 1.30 9.20
C GLN A 26 -8.73 2.42 9.06
N GLY A 27 -8.62 3.30 10.05
CA GLY A 27 -7.64 4.39 10.04
C GLY A 27 -6.20 3.86 10.05
N GLY A 28 -5.91 2.88 10.90
CA GLY A 28 -4.60 2.24 10.97
C GLY A 28 -4.20 1.56 9.66
N LEU A 29 -5.11 0.79 9.06
CA LEU A 29 -4.86 0.15 7.76
C LEU A 29 -4.67 1.18 6.65
N TYR A 30 -5.43 2.27 6.66
CA TYR A 30 -5.27 3.35 5.67
C TYR A 30 -3.89 4.00 5.75
N LEU A 31 -3.42 4.31 6.96
CA LEU A 31 -2.07 4.87 7.16
C LEU A 31 -0.99 3.88 6.72
N ALA A 32 -1.12 2.60 7.06
CA ALA A 32 -0.19 1.57 6.64
C ALA A 32 -0.15 1.43 5.10
N ALA A 33 -1.32 1.35 4.46
CA ALA A 33 -1.43 1.29 3.00
C ALA A 33 -0.82 2.51 2.31
N PHE A 34 -0.99 3.70 2.88
CA PHE A 34 -0.38 4.92 2.36
C PHE A 34 1.15 4.87 2.43
N GLU A 35 1.73 4.40 3.55
CA GLU A 35 3.19 4.30 3.66
C GLU A 35 3.74 3.24 2.69
N MET A 36 3.08 2.08 2.54
CA MET A 36 3.47 1.08 1.54
C MET A 36 3.41 1.63 0.10
N LEU A 37 2.35 2.37 -0.24
CA LEU A 37 2.24 3.07 -1.52
C LEU A 37 3.37 4.08 -1.70
N LYS A 38 3.66 4.88 -0.66
CA LYS A 38 4.70 5.90 -0.71
C LYS A 38 6.09 5.31 -0.87
N ASP A 39 6.37 4.16 -0.25
CA ASP A 39 7.64 3.45 -0.42
C ASP A 39 7.83 3.00 -1.87
N SER A 40 6.80 2.45 -2.52
CA SER A 40 6.90 2.12 -3.95
C SER A 40 6.90 3.37 -4.85
N LEU A 41 6.02 4.33 -4.59
CA LEU A 41 5.83 5.52 -5.42
C LEU A 41 7.06 6.44 -5.37
N VAL A 42 7.61 6.71 -4.18
CA VAL A 42 8.71 7.66 -3.97
C VAL A 42 10.04 6.94 -3.81
N GLY A 43 10.06 5.81 -3.12
CA GLY A 43 11.28 5.04 -2.86
C GLY A 43 11.87 4.47 -4.15
N ARG A 44 11.09 3.78 -4.99
CA ARG A 44 11.65 3.17 -6.20
C ARG A 44 12.33 4.15 -7.18
N PRO A 45 11.73 5.30 -7.56
CA PRO A 45 12.43 6.25 -8.42
C PRO A 45 13.67 6.83 -7.75
N LYS A 46 13.62 7.07 -6.43
CA LYS A 46 14.79 7.50 -5.67
C LYS A 46 15.88 6.42 -5.73
N ASP A 47 15.52 5.17 -5.51
CA ASP A 47 16.45 4.05 -5.53
C ASP A 47 17.09 3.89 -6.91
N PHE A 48 16.28 4.03 -7.98
CA PHE A 48 16.72 3.99 -9.37
C PHE A 48 17.86 4.97 -9.68
N PHE A 49 17.71 6.21 -9.24
CA PHE A 49 18.61 7.30 -9.65
C PHE A 49 19.73 7.57 -8.65
N CYS A 50 19.55 7.19 -7.38
CA CYS A 50 20.48 7.52 -6.31
C CYS A 50 21.35 6.35 -5.88
N PHE A 51 21.05 5.10 -6.26
CA PHE A 51 21.87 3.95 -5.89
C PHE A 51 22.55 3.35 -7.12
N GLY A 52 23.81 3.00 -6.95
CA GLY A 52 24.60 2.35 -8.00
C GLY A 52 25.80 1.62 -7.41
N VAL A 53 26.62 1.07 -8.30
CA VAL A 53 27.89 0.44 -7.95
C VAL A 53 29.02 1.27 -8.56
N SER A 54 29.95 1.74 -7.73
CA SER A 54 31.18 2.40 -8.15
C SER A 54 32.35 1.66 -7.55
N GLU A 55 33.33 1.27 -8.37
CA GLU A 55 34.53 0.54 -7.93
C GLU A 55 34.23 -0.76 -7.15
N GLY A 56 33.08 -1.39 -7.39
CA GLY A 56 32.65 -2.61 -6.70
C GLY A 56 31.99 -2.38 -5.35
N GLU A 57 31.82 -1.13 -4.90
CA GLU A 57 31.08 -0.76 -3.71
C GLU A 57 29.71 -0.18 -4.06
N PHE A 58 28.72 -0.47 -3.20
CA PHE A 58 27.41 0.18 -3.27
C PHE A 58 27.56 1.64 -2.83
N VAL A 59 27.24 2.56 -3.74
CA VAL A 59 27.25 3.99 -3.47
C VAL A 59 25.83 4.53 -3.55
N SER A 60 25.46 5.33 -2.55
CA SER A 60 24.21 6.10 -2.55
C SER A 60 24.53 7.59 -2.66
N ASP A 61 24.11 8.23 -3.74
CA ASP A 61 24.14 9.68 -3.89
C ASP A 61 22.72 10.26 -3.85
N LEU A 62 22.33 10.71 -2.66
CA LEU A 62 21.04 11.39 -2.44
C LEU A 62 20.94 12.72 -3.20
N SER A 63 22.05 13.23 -3.74
CA SER A 63 22.15 14.46 -4.54
C SER A 63 22.31 14.16 -6.04
N SER A 64 21.97 12.95 -6.48
CA SER A 64 22.05 12.54 -7.88
C SER A 64 21.45 13.60 -8.82
N PRO A 65 22.25 14.20 -9.72
CA PRO A 65 21.75 15.20 -10.67
C PRO A 65 20.60 14.68 -11.53
N SER A 66 20.59 13.38 -11.82
CA SER A 66 19.52 12.71 -12.57
C SER A 66 18.21 12.65 -11.77
N TYR A 67 18.27 12.33 -10.48
CA TYR A 67 17.07 12.33 -9.63
C TYR A 67 16.47 13.74 -9.51
N GLU A 68 17.33 14.75 -9.35
CA GLU A 68 16.89 16.14 -9.25
C GLU A 68 16.25 16.64 -10.56
N SER A 69 16.88 16.36 -11.70
CA SER A 69 16.40 16.83 -13.00
C SER A 69 15.21 16.04 -13.54
N GLU A 70 15.14 14.72 -13.36
CA GLU A 70 14.07 13.89 -13.94
C GLU A 70 12.85 13.75 -13.02
N VAL A 71 13.03 13.79 -11.70
CA VAL A 71 11.95 13.58 -10.73
C VAL A 71 11.63 14.85 -9.96
N ARG A 72 12.59 15.38 -9.19
CA ARG A 72 12.32 16.48 -8.23
C ARG A 72 11.94 17.79 -8.92
N SER A 73 12.41 18.02 -10.14
CA SER A 73 12.05 19.19 -10.96
C SER A 73 10.55 19.24 -11.31
N LEU A 74 9.87 18.09 -11.35
CA LEU A 74 8.46 17.99 -11.77
C LEU A 74 7.52 18.64 -10.76
N HIS A 75 7.86 18.62 -9.46
CA HIS A 75 7.05 19.25 -8.43
C HIS A 75 7.81 19.42 -7.10
N LYS A 76 7.46 20.47 -6.33
CA LYS A 76 8.09 20.76 -5.02
C LYS A 76 7.94 19.61 -4.00
N HIS A 77 6.78 18.96 -3.97
CA HIS A 77 6.48 17.86 -3.05
C HIS A 77 6.93 16.52 -3.65
N PRO A 78 7.81 15.75 -2.97
CA PRO A 78 8.34 14.48 -3.49
C PRO A 78 7.27 13.50 -3.95
N PHE A 79 6.18 13.34 -3.18
CA PHE A 79 5.08 12.43 -3.51
C PHE A 79 4.46 12.75 -4.88
N THR A 80 4.13 14.02 -5.13
CA THR A 80 3.57 14.48 -6.40
C THR A 80 4.60 14.45 -7.52
N ALA A 81 5.86 14.78 -7.23
CA ALA A 81 6.95 14.74 -8.20
C ALA A 81 7.16 13.33 -8.75
N SER A 82 7.21 12.34 -7.84
CA SER A 82 7.30 10.93 -8.19
C SER A 82 6.06 10.46 -8.94
N ALA A 83 4.84 10.85 -8.54
CA ALA A 83 3.61 10.52 -9.26
C ALA A 83 3.65 11.00 -10.72
N LEU A 84 4.09 12.23 -10.96
CA LEU A 84 4.27 12.78 -12.30
C LEU A 84 5.35 12.03 -13.09
N TRP A 85 6.42 11.58 -12.43
CA TRP A 85 7.43 10.75 -13.07
C TRP A 85 6.84 9.41 -13.53
N TRP A 86 6.11 8.70 -12.67
CA TRP A 86 5.43 7.45 -13.04
C TRP A 86 4.43 7.62 -14.18
N HIS A 87 3.70 8.74 -14.19
CA HIS A 87 2.83 9.12 -15.30
C HIS A 87 3.63 9.34 -16.60
N LYS A 88 4.75 10.08 -16.55
CA LYS A 88 5.66 10.27 -17.69
C LYS A 88 6.21 8.93 -18.22
N GLN A 89 6.43 7.94 -17.35
CA GLN A 89 6.84 6.58 -17.74
C GLN A 89 5.68 5.71 -18.28
N GLY A 90 4.44 6.21 -18.27
CA GLY A 90 3.26 5.47 -18.71
C GLY A 90 2.76 4.40 -17.72
N ALA A 91 3.26 4.39 -16.48
CA ALA A 91 2.83 3.45 -15.45
C ALA A 91 1.49 3.86 -14.80
N LEU A 92 1.23 5.16 -14.74
CA LEU A 92 0.02 5.75 -14.15
C LEU A 92 -0.73 6.59 -15.20
N SER A 93 -2.05 6.57 -15.11
CA SER A 93 -2.95 7.42 -15.90
C SER A 93 -3.30 8.73 -15.20
N ASP A 94 -3.92 9.67 -15.91
CA ASP A 94 -4.46 10.92 -15.32
C ASP A 94 -5.42 10.64 -14.16
N LEU A 95 -6.27 9.61 -14.32
CA LEU A 95 -7.21 9.19 -13.27
C LEU A 95 -6.47 8.69 -12.02
N ASP A 96 -5.34 7.99 -12.20
CA ASP A 96 -4.51 7.55 -11.07
C ASP A 96 -3.90 8.76 -10.33
N LEU A 97 -3.51 9.83 -11.06
CA LEU A 97 -3.01 11.07 -10.45
C LEU A 97 -4.09 11.76 -9.60
N ASP A 98 -5.33 11.80 -10.08
CA ASP A 98 -6.47 12.34 -9.32
C ASP A 98 -6.76 11.53 -8.06
N PHE A 99 -6.67 10.20 -8.13
CA PHE A 99 -6.78 9.36 -6.94
C PHE A 99 -5.61 9.55 -5.98
N LEU A 100 -4.38 9.65 -6.46
CA LEU A 100 -3.21 9.93 -5.62
C LEU A 100 -3.35 11.24 -4.84
N ARG A 101 -3.91 12.29 -5.46
CA ARG A 101 -4.25 13.54 -4.76
C ARG A 101 -5.24 13.29 -3.63
N GLN A 102 -6.36 12.64 -3.91
CA GLN A 102 -7.41 12.34 -2.93
C GLN A 102 -6.91 11.44 -1.80
N ILE A 103 -6.10 10.43 -2.13
CA ILE A 103 -5.49 9.51 -1.16
C ILE A 103 -4.60 10.28 -0.18
N ARG A 104 -3.73 11.16 -0.70
CA ARG A 104 -2.85 11.98 0.13
C ARG A 104 -3.65 12.94 1.02
N GLU A 105 -4.65 13.62 0.48
CA GLU A 105 -5.52 14.53 1.23
C GLU A 105 -6.28 13.81 2.35
N HIS A 106 -6.82 12.62 2.06
CA HIS A 106 -7.52 11.82 3.06
C HIS A 106 -6.55 11.29 4.13
N ARG A 107 -5.33 10.87 3.75
CA ARG A 107 -4.29 10.51 4.72
C ARG A 107 -3.97 11.67 5.65
N ASP A 108 -3.78 12.87 5.12
CA ASP A 108 -3.50 14.07 5.92
C ASP A 108 -4.66 14.36 6.89
N GLN A 109 -5.92 14.18 6.46
CA GLN A 109 -7.07 14.28 7.36
C GLN A 109 -7.02 13.26 8.49
N ILE A 110 -6.73 11.99 8.19
CA ILE A 110 -6.62 10.91 9.18
C ILE A 110 -5.50 11.20 10.18
N ALA A 111 -4.30 11.52 9.69
CA ALA A 111 -3.11 11.74 10.52
C ALA A 111 -3.27 12.96 11.45
N HIS A 112 -3.89 14.03 10.97
CA HIS A 112 -4.04 15.27 11.76
C HIS A 112 -5.34 15.33 12.57
N ASN A 113 -6.37 14.55 12.22
CA ASN A 113 -7.69 14.63 12.85
C ASN A 113 -8.25 13.26 13.26
N MET A 114 -7.40 12.29 13.61
CA MET A 114 -7.83 10.96 14.05
C MET A 114 -8.95 10.99 15.13
N PRO A 115 -8.92 11.88 16.15
CA PRO A 115 -10.02 12.00 17.11
C PRO A 115 -11.38 12.37 16.47
N LYS A 116 -11.39 13.21 15.42
CA LYS A 116 -12.61 13.55 14.69
C LYS A 116 -13.08 12.38 13.83
N MET A 117 -12.16 11.62 13.22
CA MET A 117 -12.52 10.46 12.39
C MET A 117 -13.25 9.38 13.20
N ILE A 118 -12.83 9.15 14.45
CA ILE A 118 -13.44 8.15 15.34
C ILE A 118 -14.66 8.70 16.11
N GLY A 119 -14.66 10.00 16.44
CA GLY A 119 -15.66 10.60 17.32
C GLY A 119 -16.77 11.40 16.64
N SER A 120 -16.65 11.72 15.35
CA SER A 120 -17.67 12.49 14.60
C SER A 120 -18.38 11.61 13.59
N VAL A 121 -19.71 11.72 13.50
CA VAL A 121 -20.49 11.04 12.44
C VAL A 121 -20.27 11.63 11.05
N LYS A 122 -19.72 12.84 10.95
CA LYS A 122 -19.46 13.53 9.67
C LYS A 122 -18.15 13.11 9.00
N HIS A 123 -17.36 12.31 9.70
CA HIS A 123 -16.05 11.88 9.25
C HIS A 123 -16.00 10.35 9.30
N SER A 124 -15.55 9.75 8.21
CA SER A 124 -15.36 8.32 8.08
C SER A 124 -14.12 8.05 7.24
N ILE A 125 -13.54 6.86 7.42
CA ILE A 125 -12.46 6.40 6.57
C ILE A 125 -13.06 6.00 5.22
N ASN A 126 -12.52 6.53 4.13
CA ASN A 126 -12.97 6.23 2.80
C ASN A 126 -12.31 4.92 2.31
N LEU A 127 -13.08 3.83 2.36
CA LEU A 127 -12.62 2.50 1.95
C LEU A 127 -12.43 2.36 0.42
N ASP A 128 -13.10 3.19 -0.39
CA ASP A 128 -12.88 3.22 -1.83
C ASP A 128 -11.48 3.76 -2.13
N LEU A 129 -11.06 4.82 -1.45
CA LEU A 129 -9.69 5.34 -1.56
C LEU A 129 -8.65 4.33 -1.06
N LEU A 130 -8.98 3.50 -0.07
CA LEU A 130 -8.10 2.40 0.36
C LEU A 130 -7.94 1.35 -0.75
N THR A 131 -9.03 0.99 -1.41
CA THR A 131 -9.02 0.07 -2.55
C THR A 131 -8.23 0.65 -3.73
N HIS A 132 -8.38 1.94 -4.02
CA HIS A 132 -7.58 2.63 -5.03
C HIS A 132 -6.10 2.71 -4.65
N THR A 133 -5.77 2.90 -3.36
CA THR A 133 -4.38 2.85 -2.88
C THR A 133 -3.73 1.52 -3.24
N ASN A 134 -4.43 0.40 -2.99
CA ASN A 134 -3.92 -0.92 -3.35
C ASN A 134 -3.80 -1.12 -4.87
N SER A 135 -4.78 -0.64 -5.65
CA SER A 135 -4.74 -0.73 -7.11
C SER A 135 -3.56 0.02 -7.71
N ILE A 136 -3.28 1.24 -7.21
CA ILE A 136 -2.16 2.05 -7.69
C ILE A 136 -0.82 1.44 -7.27
N LEU A 137 -0.72 0.93 -6.03
CA LEU A 137 0.47 0.19 -5.58
C LEU A 137 0.75 -1.01 -6.49
N ALA A 138 -0.27 -1.82 -6.79
CA ALA A 138 -0.15 -2.97 -7.68
C ALA A 138 0.34 -2.57 -9.08
N LYS A 139 -0.22 -1.49 -9.66
CA LYS A 139 0.21 -0.96 -10.96
C LYS A 139 1.68 -0.56 -10.96
N ILE A 140 2.11 0.19 -9.95
CA ILE A 140 3.49 0.67 -9.81
C ILE A 140 4.46 -0.50 -9.70
N ASP A 141 4.18 -1.44 -8.79
CA ASP A 141 5.06 -2.57 -8.55
C ASP A 141 5.13 -3.51 -9.77
N ASN A 142 4.00 -3.73 -10.44
CA ASN A 142 3.94 -4.57 -11.63
C ASN A 142 4.64 -3.91 -12.83
N TRP A 143 4.47 -2.60 -13.03
CA TRP A 143 5.22 -1.86 -14.04
C TRP A 143 6.72 -1.94 -13.78
N TRP A 144 7.13 -1.76 -12.52
CA TRP A 144 8.54 -1.81 -12.13
C TRP A 144 9.16 -3.19 -12.39
N LEU A 145 8.45 -4.25 -11.99
CA LEU A 145 8.87 -5.63 -12.26
C LEU A 145 9.13 -5.85 -13.76
N GLN A 146 8.20 -5.42 -14.62
CA GLN A 146 8.30 -5.65 -16.06
C GLN A 146 9.37 -4.79 -16.74
N ASN A 147 9.45 -3.51 -16.40
CA ASN A 147 10.24 -2.54 -17.16
C ASN A 147 11.63 -2.31 -16.58
N ILE A 148 11.86 -2.67 -15.31
CA ILE A 148 13.13 -2.46 -14.62
C ILE A 148 13.75 -3.80 -14.23
N GLU A 149 13.10 -4.58 -13.35
CA GLU A 149 13.71 -5.81 -12.82
C GLU A 149 13.92 -6.87 -13.91
N ALA A 150 12.88 -7.22 -14.66
CA ALA A 150 12.95 -8.19 -15.74
C ALA A 150 13.78 -7.71 -16.93
N ALA A 151 13.92 -6.40 -17.12
CA ALA A 151 14.77 -5.82 -18.17
C ALA A 151 16.26 -5.88 -17.80
N ILE A 152 16.60 -5.75 -16.51
CA ILE A 152 17.98 -5.77 -16.03
C ILE A 152 18.50 -7.21 -15.86
N ALA A 153 17.66 -8.13 -15.40
CA ALA A 153 18.04 -9.51 -15.09
C ALA A 153 17.07 -10.52 -15.75
N PRO A 154 16.96 -10.54 -17.10
CA PRO A 154 15.98 -11.35 -17.81
C PRO A 154 16.07 -12.84 -17.48
N GLU A 155 17.28 -13.35 -17.22
CA GLU A 155 17.54 -14.76 -16.89
C GLU A 155 16.80 -15.23 -15.62
N GLN A 156 16.52 -14.32 -14.68
CA GLN A 156 15.78 -14.64 -13.45
C GLN A 156 14.27 -14.82 -13.69
N TYR A 157 13.78 -14.31 -14.83
CA TYR A 157 12.37 -14.27 -15.18
C TYR A 157 12.02 -15.11 -16.42
N GLU A 158 12.99 -15.75 -17.08
CA GLU A 158 12.79 -16.60 -18.27
C GLU A 158 11.75 -17.72 -18.07
N ARG A 159 11.58 -18.18 -16.83
CA ARG A 159 10.59 -19.22 -16.48
C ARG A 159 9.14 -18.73 -16.50
N PHE A 160 8.91 -17.42 -16.59
CA PHE A 160 7.58 -16.82 -16.57
C PHE A 160 7.21 -16.31 -17.96
N THR A 161 5.98 -16.57 -18.36
CA THR A 161 5.36 -15.96 -19.54
C THR A 161 5.10 -14.47 -19.31
N GLN A 162 4.92 -13.71 -20.40
CA GLN A 162 4.57 -12.29 -20.32
C GLN A 162 3.21 -12.08 -19.62
N GLU A 163 2.28 -13.01 -19.83
CA GLU A 163 0.98 -13.03 -19.15
C GLU A 163 1.13 -13.23 -17.64
N GLU A 164 2.01 -14.13 -17.21
CA GLU A 164 2.30 -14.35 -15.78
C GLU A 164 2.97 -13.15 -15.12
N LEU A 165 3.91 -12.49 -15.81
CA LEU A 165 4.53 -11.26 -15.31
C LEU A 165 3.52 -10.12 -15.19
N LYS A 166 2.59 -9.98 -16.15
CA LYS A 166 1.49 -9.00 -16.08
C LYS A 166 0.49 -9.32 -14.97
N ALA A 167 0.31 -10.59 -14.64
CA ALA A 167 -0.56 -11.03 -13.54
C ALA A 167 0.14 -11.00 -12.17
N ALA A 168 1.46 -10.78 -12.13
CA ALA A 168 2.22 -10.77 -10.90
C ALA A 168 1.76 -9.64 -9.96
N SER A 169 1.75 -9.94 -8.66
CA SER A 169 1.42 -8.99 -7.61
C SER A 169 2.55 -8.92 -6.60
N SER A 170 2.88 -7.71 -6.14
CA SER A 170 3.83 -7.57 -5.04
C SER A 170 3.23 -8.11 -3.74
N MET A 171 4.09 -8.58 -2.84
CA MET A 171 3.66 -9.04 -1.51
C MET A 171 2.91 -7.94 -0.76
N SER A 172 3.32 -6.67 -0.94
CA SER A 172 2.64 -5.50 -0.37
C SER A 172 1.20 -5.38 -0.86
N SER A 173 0.98 -5.49 -2.17
CA SER A 173 -0.37 -5.44 -2.76
C SER A 173 -1.23 -6.64 -2.31
N VAL A 174 -0.64 -7.83 -2.25
CA VAL A 174 -1.34 -9.05 -1.78
C VAL A 174 -1.75 -8.90 -0.32
N PHE A 175 -0.85 -8.39 0.52
CA PHE A 175 -1.12 -8.17 1.95
C PHE A 175 -2.27 -7.18 2.16
N LEU A 176 -2.26 -6.05 1.45
CA LEU A 176 -3.36 -5.08 1.52
C LEU A 176 -4.68 -5.65 0.98
N ALA A 177 -4.64 -6.37 -0.14
CA ALA A 177 -5.83 -7.01 -0.71
C ALA A 177 -6.49 -7.99 0.28
N MET A 178 -5.69 -8.72 1.07
CA MET A 178 -6.21 -9.59 2.12
C MET A 178 -6.84 -8.79 3.27
N MET A 179 -6.25 -7.67 3.68
CA MET A 179 -6.72 -6.88 4.83
C MET A 179 -7.93 -5.99 4.54
N ILE A 180 -8.17 -5.59 3.28
CA ILE A 180 -9.30 -4.71 2.92
C ILE A 180 -10.67 -5.31 3.30
N PRO A 181 -10.99 -6.59 2.99
CA PRO A 181 -12.25 -7.21 3.42
C PRO A 181 -12.46 -7.17 4.93
N LEU A 182 -11.39 -7.39 5.72
CA LEU A 182 -11.45 -7.38 7.17
C LEU A 182 -11.96 -6.03 7.71
N VAL A 183 -11.50 -4.92 7.13
CA VAL A 183 -11.93 -3.58 7.55
C VAL A 183 -13.28 -3.16 6.95
N ALA A 184 -13.78 -3.91 5.96
CA ALA A 184 -15.15 -3.83 5.47
C ALA A 184 -16.12 -4.70 6.30
N GLY A 185 -15.61 -5.48 7.27
CA GLY A 185 -16.41 -6.33 8.15
C GLY A 185 -16.56 -7.79 7.68
N ASP A 186 -15.84 -8.19 6.62
CA ASP A 186 -15.77 -9.56 6.14
C ASP A 186 -14.44 -10.21 6.55
N ASP A 187 -14.47 -11.04 7.58
CA ASP A 187 -13.31 -11.79 8.08
C ASP A 187 -13.27 -13.25 7.61
N SER A 188 -14.18 -13.67 6.72
CA SER A 188 -14.37 -15.06 6.32
C SER A 188 -13.09 -15.67 5.71
N GLN A 189 -12.45 -14.95 4.79
CA GLN A 189 -11.20 -15.37 4.16
C GLN A 189 -10.08 -15.51 5.19
N PHE A 190 -9.95 -14.54 6.10
CA PHE A 190 -8.94 -14.57 7.16
C PHE A 190 -9.14 -15.76 8.10
N ARG A 191 -10.39 -16.05 8.49
CA ARG A 191 -10.74 -17.22 9.32
C ARG A 191 -10.39 -18.53 8.63
N SER A 192 -10.69 -18.63 7.32
CA SER A 192 -10.35 -19.79 6.51
C SER A 192 -8.83 -20.00 6.46
N LEU A 193 -8.07 -18.97 6.12
CA LEU A 193 -6.61 -19.02 6.06
C LEU A 193 -5.99 -19.35 7.43
N TYR A 194 -6.52 -18.79 8.52
CA TYR A 194 -6.06 -19.08 9.86
C TYR A 194 -6.30 -20.55 10.24
N THR A 195 -7.47 -21.09 9.90
CA THR A 195 -7.81 -22.50 10.13
C THR A 195 -6.85 -23.42 9.37
N MET A 196 -6.66 -23.17 8.07
CA MET A 196 -5.72 -23.92 7.23
C MET A 196 -4.29 -23.86 7.77
N TRP A 197 -3.87 -22.69 8.25
CA TRP A 197 -2.55 -22.52 8.85
C TRP A 197 -2.40 -23.39 10.11
N CYS A 198 -3.36 -23.34 11.03
CA CYS A 198 -3.35 -24.15 12.25
C CYS A 198 -3.34 -25.65 11.94
N GLU A 199 -4.13 -26.11 10.98
CA GLU A 199 -4.16 -27.51 10.54
C GLU A 199 -2.80 -27.97 9.99
N ARG A 200 -2.19 -27.14 9.14
CA ARG A 200 -0.85 -27.42 8.59
C ARG A 200 0.21 -27.54 9.68
N GLN A 201 0.15 -26.71 10.73
CA GLN A 201 1.11 -26.79 11.85
C GLN A 201 0.92 -28.09 12.64
N LYS A 202 -0.33 -28.53 12.87
CA LYS A 202 -0.62 -29.81 13.54
C LYS A 202 -0.06 -30.99 12.75
N GLN A 203 -0.31 -31.04 11.43
CA GLN A 203 0.19 -32.09 10.55
C GLN A 203 1.73 -32.15 10.52
N LYS A 204 2.40 -30.99 10.52
CA LYS A 204 3.88 -30.93 10.61
C LYS A 204 4.38 -31.45 11.96
N GLY A 205 3.72 -31.10 13.07
CA GLY A 205 4.08 -31.60 14.40
C GLY A 205 3.91 -33.12 14.52
N GLU A 206 2.82 -33.67 13.97
CA GLU A 206 2.56 -35.11 13.93
C GLU A 206 3.53 -35.88 13.02
N ALA A 207 3.91 -35.30 11.87
CA ALA A 207 4.90 -35.89 10.97
C ALA A 207 6.31 -35.95 11.59
N VAL A 208 6.69 -34.94 12.39
CA VAL A 208 7.96 -34.92 13.13
C VAL A 208 7.93 -35.93 14.29
N ALA A 209 6.79 -36.11 14.96
CA ALA A 209 6.64 -37.09 16.04
C ALA A 209 6.66 -38.55 15.56
N ASN A 210 6.28 -38.81 14.30
CA ASN A 210 6.20 -40.14 13.70
C ASN A 210 7.38 -40.47 12.76
N ALA A 211 8.42 -39.63 12.70
CA ALA A 211 9.60 -39.92 11.89
C ALA A 211 10.41 -41.06 12.53
N PRO A 212 10.74 -42.14 11.79
CA PRO A 212 11.54 -43.24 12.32
C PRO A 212 12.94 -42.74 12.71
N HIS A 213 13.37 -43.12 13.92
CA HIS A 213 14.71 -42.85 14.47
C HIS A 213 15.81 -43.55 13.67
#